data_AF-A0AA37M8N4-F1
#
_entry.id   AF-A0AA37M8N4-F1
#
_cell.length_a   1.000
_cell.length_b   1.000
_cell.length_c   1.000
_cell.angle_alpha   90.00
_cell.angle_beta   90.00
_cell.angle_gamma   90.00
#
_symmetry.space_group_name_H-M   'P 1'
#
loop_
_entity.id
_entity.type
_entity.pdbx_description
1 polymer ?
#
loop_
_entity_poly.entity_id
_entity_poly.type
_entity_poly.pdbx_seq_one_letter_code
_entity_poly.pdbx_strand_id
1 'polypeptide(L)'
;MPPAYVKPYVKRVKTDAAIAEAVSGPTMRFVAVKTVHRQAVLMLHKVRDLMVRQRTVLINALRGHLAELGMVAAQGPAGVKAIIAEFWADQISLPALARSAVCRLIGQIDDVAEEIK
;
A
#
# COMPACT_ATOMS: atom_id res chain seq x y z
N MET A 1 -14.49 5.86 20.55
CA MET A 1 -14.80 5.39 21.92
C MET A 1 -13.96 6.22 22.88
N PRO A 2 -14.54 6.86 23.92
CA PRO A 2 -13.81 7.76 24.82
C PRO A 2 -12.68 7.01 25.55
N PRO A 3 -11.47 7.58 25.70
CA PRO A 3 -10.31 6.91 26.32
C PRO A 3 -10.52 6.50 27.79
N ALA A 4 -11.53 7.08 28.45
CA ALA A 4 -11.84 6.86 29.86
C ALA A 4 -12.38 5.46 30.19
N TYR A 5 -12.77 4.65 29.18
CA TYR A 5 -13.32 3.31 29.40
C TYR A 5 -12.29 2.18 29.33
N VAL A 6 -11.00 2.48 29.15
CA VAL A 6 -9.94 1.48 29.07
C VAL A 6 -9.19 1.43 30.39
N LYS A 7 -9.57 0.51 31.29
CA LYS A 7 -8.75 0.20 32.48
C LYS A 7 -7.50 -0.59 32.06
N PRO A 8 -6.31 -0.27 32.62
CA PRO A 8 -5.06 -0.91 32.21
C PRO A 8 -4.92 -2.28 32.88
N TYR A 9 -5.26 -3.35 32.15
CA TYR A 9 -4.81 -4.71 32.46
C TYR A 9 -3.59 -5.03 31.58
N VAL A 10 -2.46 -4.39 31.87
CA VAL A 10 -1.18 -4.74 31.26
C VAL A 10 -0.34 -5.49 32.29
N LYS A 11 -0.54 -6.81 32.41
CA LYS A 11 0.51 -7.69 32.93
C LYS A 11 1.43 -8.01 31.76
N ARG A 12 2.71 -7.63 31.87
CA ARG A 12 3.74 -7.64 30.82
C ARG A 12 4.07 -9.02 30.21
N VAL A 13 3.37 -10.09 30.58
CA VAL A 13 3.55 -11.43 30.01
C VAL A 13 2.18 -12.03 29.73
N LYS A 14 1.93 -12.39 28.47
CA LYS A 14 0.76 -13.18 28.06
C LYS A 14 1.02 -14.64 28.45
N THR A 15 0.76 -15.00 29.69
CA THR A 15 0.71 -16.41 30.13
C THR A 15 -0.67 -17.00 29.85
N ASP A 16 -0.75 -18.29 29.54
CA ASP A 16 -2.01 -18.97 29.21
C ASP A 16 -3.07 -18.85 30.33
N ALA A 17 -2.62 -18.82 31.59
CA ALA A 17 -3.50 -18.60 32.75
C ALA A 17 -4.18 -17.21 32.73
N ALA A 18 -3.45 -16.16 32.35
CA ALA A 18 -4.00 -14.81 32.25
C ALA A 18 -4.99 -14.69 31.07
N ILE A 19 -4.80 -15.50 30.02
CA ILE A 19 -5.73 -15.58 28.88
C ILE A 19 -7.03 -16.29 29.30
N ALA A 20 -6.94 -17.42 30.01
CA ALA A 20 -8.10 -18.17 30.49
C ALA A 20 -8.97 -17.36 31.48
N GLU A 21 -8.33 -16.60 32.39
CA GLU A 21 -9.01 -15.71 33.33
C GLU A 21 -9.72 -14.56 32.60
N ALA A 22 -9.09 -13.97 31.57
CA ALA A 22 -9.70 -12.93 30.76
C ALA A 22 -10.92 -13.45 29.98
N VAL A 23 -10.85 -14.65 29.38
CA VAL A 23 -11.96 -15.28 28.63
C VAL A 23 -13.19 -15.56 29.50
N SER A 24 -12.98 -15.84 30.78
CA SER A 24 -14.04 -16.21 31.73
C SER A 24 -14.68 -15.01 32.42
N GLY A 25 -14.23 -13.78 32.13
CA GLY A 25 -14.73 -12.56 32.77
C GLY A 25 -16.20 -12.27 32.43
N PRO A 26 -17.04 -11.91 33.42
CA PRO A 26 -18.49 -11.71 33.24
C PRO A 26 -18.88 -10.54 32.31
N THR A 27 -17.92 -9.70 31.90
CA THR A 27 -18.10 -8.56 30.99
C THR A 27 -17.47 -8.78 29.60
N MET A 28 -16.94 -9.98 29.32
CA MET A 28 -16.39 -10.32 28.00
C MET A 28 -17.49 -10.38 26.94
N ARG A 29 -17.63 -9.30 26.17
CA ARG A 29 -18.37 -9.34 24.91
C ARG A 29 -17.55 -10.09 23.86
N PHE A 30 -17.90 -11.34 23.61
CA PHE A 30 -17.38 -12.06 22.45
C PHE A 30 -17.85 -11.37 21.17
N VAL A 31 -16.89 -10.94 20.35
CA VAL A 31 -17.19 -10.42 19.01
C VAL A 31 -17.56 -11.61 18.14
N ALA A 32 -18.67 -11.49 17.40
CA ALA A 32 -19.10 -12.54 16.48
C ALA A 32 -17.97 -12.93 15.52
N VAL A 33 -17.75 -14.24 15.36
CA VAL A 33 -16.78 -14.77 14.40
C VAL A 33 -17.16 -14.25 13.01
N LYS A 34 -16.19 -13.63 12.33
CA LYS A 34 -16.42 -13.03 11.02
C LYS A 34 -16.87 -14.11 10.04
N THR A 35 -18.03 -13.93 9.42
CA THR A 35 -18.52 -14.89 8.42
C THR A 35 -17.57 -14.94 7.23
N VAL A 36 -17.44 -16.11 6.59
CA VAL A 36 -16.58 -16.30 5.40
C VAL A 36 -16.90 -15.26 4.32
N HIS A 37 -18.19 -14.98 4.10
CA HIS A 37 -18.62 -13.95 3.15
C HIS A 37 -18.10 -12.53 3.53
N ARG A 38 -18.21 -12.13 4.80
CA ARG A 38 -17.64 -10.85 5.28
C ARG A 38 -16.12 -10.82 5.21
N GLN A 39 -15.46 -11.96 5.34
CA GLN A 39 -14.00 -12.08 5.18
C GLN A 39 -13.59 -11.95 3.70
N ALA A 40 -14.36 -12.53 2.78
CA ALA A 40 -14.14 -12.39 1.34
C ALA A 40 -14.30 -10.93 0.87
N VAL A 41 -15.34 -10.22 1.32
CA VAL A 41 -15.50 -8.79 1.02
C VAL A 41 -14.32 -7.96 1.56
N LEU A 42 -13.85 -8.26 2.78
CA LEU A 42 -12.65 -7.60 3.31
C LEU A 42 -11.40 -7.92 2.46
N MET A 43 -11.30 -9.13 1.91
CA MET A 43 -10.19 -9.50 1.04
C MET A 43 -10.14 -8.63 -0.21
N LEU A 44 -11.30 -8.33 -0.83
CA LEU A 44 -11.37 -7.42 -1.98
C LEU A 44 -10.81 -6.03 -1.64
N HIS A 45 -11.20 -5.46 -0.50
CA HIS A 45 -10.66 -4.16 -0.05
C HIS A 45 -9.15 -4.21 0.17
N LYS A 46 -8.65 -5.27 0.82
CA LYS A 46 -7.22 -5.44 1.06
C LYS A 46 -6.41 -5.60 -0.22
N VAL A 47 -6.95 -6.31 -1.21
CA VAL A 47 -6.30 -6.48 -2.52
C VAL A 47 -6.23 -5.13 -3.24
N ARG A 48 -7.33 -4.36 -3.26
CA ARG A 48 -7.34 -3.00 -3.82
C ARG A 48 -6.32 -2.09 -3.11
N ASP A 49 -6.28 -2.12 -1.78
CA ASP A 49 -5.31 -1.35 -0.99
C ASP A 49 -3.86 -1.75 -1.30
N LEU A 50 -3.60 -3.04 -1.51
CA LEU A 50 -2.29 -3.55 -1.91
C LEU A 50 -1.89 -2.99 -3.28
N MET A 51 -2.77 -3.07 -4.27
CA MET A 51 -2.53 -2.54 -5.62
C MET A 51 -2.26 -1.03 -5.60
N VAL A 52 -3.03 -0.26 -4.82
CA VAL A 52 -2.80 1.19 -4.65
C VAL A 52 -1.40 1.46 -4.10
N ARG A 53 -0.95 0.69 -3.10
CA ARG A 53 0.40 0.83 -2.53
C ARG A 53 1.49 0.43 -3.54
N GLN A 54 1.28 -0.66 -4.27
CA GLN A 54 2.22 -1.10 -5.33
C GLN A 54 2.39 -0.01 -6.40
N ARG A 55 1.29 0.59 -6.86
CA ARG A 55 1.34 1.71 -7.80
C ARG A 55 2.17 2.88 -7.25
N THR A 56 1.98 3.25 -5.98
CA THR A 56 2.78 4.30 -5.35
C THR A 56 4.27 3.95 -5.27
N VAL A 57 4.61 2.70 -4.95
CA VAL A 57 6.01 2.22 -4.92
C VAL A 57 6.64 2.32 -6.31
N LEU A 58 5.96 1.84 -7.35
CA LEU A 58 6.46 1.89 -8.74
C LEU A 58 6.66 3.33 -9.22
N ILE A 59 5.71 4.22 -8.93
CA ILE A 59 5.82 5.64 -9.24
C ILE A 59 7.04 6.27 -8.55
N ASN A 60 7.26 5.96 -7.27
CA ASN A 60 8.42 6.49 -6.54
C ASN A 60 9.74 5.94 -7.06
N ALA A 61 9.80 4.66 -7.45
CA ALA A 61 10.96 4.06 -8.09
C ALA A 61 11.28 4.73 -9.43
N LEU A 62 10.27 4.92 -10.29
CA LEU A 62 10.42 5.64 -11.56
C LEU A 62 11.00 7.05 -11.32
N ARG A 63 10.43 7.80 -10.38
CA ARG A 63 10.92 9.14 -10.03
C ARG A 63 12.37 9.12 -9.52
N GLY A 64 12.71 8.15 -8.67
CA GLY A 64 14.06 8.01 -8.12
C GLY A 64 15.10 7.75 -9.22
N HIS A 65 14.85 6.77 -10.08
CA HIS A 65 15.76 6.43 -11.18
C HIS A 65 15.91 7.56 -12.19
N LEU A 66 14.83 8.28 -12.51
CA LEU A 66 14.90 9.45 -13.39
C LEU A 66 15.69 10.59 -12.73
N ALA A 67 15.52 10.81 -11.43
CA ALA A 67 16.27 11.83 -10.70
C ALA A 67 17.78 11.53 -10.64
N GLU A 68 18.19 10.26 -10.51
CA GLU A 68 19.59 9.83 -10.60
C GLU A 68 20.22 10.17 -11.97
N LEU A 69 19.40 10.29 -13.00
CA LEU A 69 19.79 10.66 -14.37
C LEU A 69 19.55 12.14 -14.68
N GLY A 70 19.28 12.96 -13.66
CA GLY A 70 19.11 14.41 -13.76
C GLY A 70 17.71 14.88 -14.16
N MET A 71 16.73 13.97 -14.26
CA MET A 71 15.36 14.27 -14.68
C MET A 71 14.44 14.30 -13.47
N VAL A 72 14.14 15.52 -12.99
CA VAL A 72 13.35 15.70 -11.78
C VAL A 72 11.88 15.93 -12.12
N ALA A 73 11.03 14.93 -11.88
CA ALA A 73 9.57 15.08 -12.03
C ALA A 73 8.96 15.91 -10.89
N ALA A 74 8.01 16.80 -11.22
CA ALA A 74 7.19 17.52 -10.23
C ALA A 74 6.45 16.54 -9.30
N GLN A 75 6.28 16.88 -8.02
CA GLN A 75 5.65 15.97 -7.05
C GLN A 75 4.20 15.62 -7.41
N GLY A 76 3.78 14.40 -7.05
CA GLY A 76 2.40 13.92 -7.22
C GLY A 76 2.10 13.27 -8.59
N PRO A 77 0.86 12.78 -8.78
CA PRO A 77 0.48 12.00 -9.97
C PRO A 77 0.56 12.77 -11.29
N ALA A 78 0.32 14.09 -11.26
CA ALA A 78 0.37 14.93 -12.46
C ALA A 78 1.79 15.06 -13.01
N GLY A 79 2.79 15.25 -12.15
CA GLY A 79 4.18 15.35 -12.59
C GLY A 79 4.72 14.03 -13.15
N VAL A 80 4.23 12.89 -12.65
CA VAL A 80 4.57 11.57 -13.19
C VAL A 80 3.95 11.38 -14.58
N LYS A 81 2.71 11.81 -14.81
CA LYS A 81 2.11 11.78 -16.14
C LYS A 81 2.86 12.66 -17.14
N ALA A 82 3.30 13.84 -16.72
CA ALA A 82 4.06 14.75 -17.56
C ALA A 82 5.40 14.12 -17.99
N ILE A 83 6.18 13.58 -17.05
CA ILE A 83 7.49 12.99 -17.39
C ILE A 83 7.36 11.72 -18.25
N ILE A 84 6.29 10.94 -18.07
CA ILE A 84 5.97 9.81 -18.94
C ILE A 84 5.65 10.29 -20.36
N ALA A 85 4.89 11.39 -20.51
CA ALA A 85 4.60 11.96 -21.81
C ALA A 85 5.87 12.50 -22.51
N GLU A 86 6.75 13.17 -21.78
CA GLU A 86 8.05 13.64 -22.27
C GLU A 86 8.95 12.47 -22.71
N PHE A 87 8.96 11.37 -21.95
CA PHE A 87 9.67 10.14 -22.30
C PHE A 87 9.19 9.55 -23.64
N TRP A 88 7.87 9.45 -23.83
CA TRP A 88 7.28 8.94 -25.09
C TRP A 88 7.43 9.90 -26.26
N ALA A 89 7.49 11.21 -26.00
CA ALA A 89 7.78 12.24 -27.00
C ALA A 89 9.27 12.32 -27.38
N ASP A 90 10.11 11.43 -26.84
CA ASP A 90 11.55 11.38 -27.06
C ASP A 90 12.30 12.66 -26.65
N GLN A 91 11.70 13.45 -25.75
CA GLN A 91 12.28 14.69 -25.22
C GLN A 91 13.31 14.41 -24.12
N ILE A 92 13.42 13.15 -23.69
CA ILE A 92 14.30 12.70 -22.63
C ILE A 92 15.39 11.79 -23.21
N SER A 93 16.63 12.27 -23.19
CA SER A 93 17.79 11.47 -23.58
C SER A 93 18.22 10.53 -22.45
N LEU A 94 18.10 9.22 -22.69
CA LEU A 94 18.46 8.17 -21.74
C LEU A 94 19.36 7.14 -22.42
N PRO A 95 20.37 6.58 -21.71
CA PRO A 95 21.06 5.39 -22.18
C PRO A 95 20.09 4.25 -22.47
N ALA A 96 20.38 3.42 -23.48
CA ALA A 96 19.45 2.38 -23.96
C ALA A 96 18.95 1.44 -22.85
N LEU A 97 19.83 1.03 -21.92
CA LEU A 97 19.46 0.19 -20.78
C LEU A 97 18.52 0.90 -19.81
N ALA A 98 18.77 2.17 -19.51
CA ALA A 98 17.90 2.98 -18.65
C ALA A 98 16.52 3.18 -19.30
N ARG A 99 16.49 3.45 -20.61
CA ARG A 99 15.24 3.56 -21.38
C ARG A 99 14.42 2.26 -21.32
N SER A 100 15.07 1.11 -21.46
CA SER A 100 14.40 -0.20 -21.35
C SER A 100 13.81 -0.43 -19.95
N ALA A 101 14.56 -0.10 -18.89
CA ALA A 101 14.09 -0.21 -17.51
C ALA A 101 12.90 0.73 -17.23
N VAL A 102 12.97 1.98 -17.69
CA VAL A 102 11.90 2.97 -17.58
C VAL A 102 10.64 2.51 -18.32
N CYS A 103 10.75 2.00 -19.55
CA CYS A 103 9.63 1.41 -20.28
C CYS A 103 8.93 0.31 -19.46
N ARG A 104 9.71 -0.58 -18.84
CA ARG A 104 9.16 -1.66 -18.01
C ARG A 104 8.43 -1.13 -16.79
N LEU A 105 8.97 -0.12 -16.11
CA LEU A 105 8.31 0.50 -14.96
C LEU A 105 7.02 1.22 -15.35
N ILE A 106 7.01 1.93 -16.47
CA ILE A 106 5.80 2.59 -17.00
C ILE A 106 4.71 1.55 -17.28
N GLY A 107 5.04 0.46 -17.97
CA GLY A 107 4.09 -0.63 -18.23
C GLY A 107 3.50 -1.22 -16.94
N GLN A 108 4.34 -1.50 -15.94
CA GLN A 108 3.84 -2.00 -14.65
C GLN A 108 2.94 -1.00 -13.91
N ILE A 109 3.21 0.30 -14.03
CA ILE A 109 2.35 1.34 -13.44
C ILE A 109 0.98 1.33 -14.13
N ASP A 110 0.95 1.18 -15.44
CA ASP A 110 -0.28 1.16 -16.24
C ASP A 110 -1.12 -0.10 -15.93
N ASP A 111 -0.50 -1.28 -15.91
CA ASP A 111 -1.16 -2.56 -15.57
C ASP A 111 -1.85 -2.47 -14.20
N VAL A 112 -1.12 -2.04 -13.17
CA VAL A 112 -1.66 -1.90 -11.81
C VAL A 112 -2.73 -0.79 -11.76
N ALA A 113 -2.60 0.26 -12.59
CA ALA A 113 -3.61 1.31 -12.65
C ALA A 113 -4.92 0.85 -13.31
N GLU A 114 -4.87 -0.08 -14.25
CA GLU A 114 -6.06 -0.72 -14.84
C GLU A 114 -6.77 -1.62 -13.83
N GLU A 115 -6.03 -2.43 -13.07
CA GLU A 115 -6.59 -3.32 -12.04
C GLU A 115 -7.29 -2.56 -10.89
N ILE A 116 -6.92 -1.29 -10.64
CA ILE A 116 -7.52 -0.46 -9.59
C ILE A 116 -8.84 0.19 -10.03
N LYS A 117 -9.15 0.29 -11.34
CA LYS A 117 -10.38 0.95 -11.83
C LYS A 117 -11.61 0.14 -11.43
#